data_AF-A0A922CZ44-F1
#
_entry.id   AF-A0A922CZ44-F1
#
_cell.length_a   1.000
_cell.length_b   1.000
_cell.length_c   1.000
_cell.angle_alpha   90.00
_cell.angle_beta   90.00
_cell.angle_gamma   90.00
#
_symmetry.space_group_name_H-M   'P 1'
#
loop_
_entity.id
_entity.type
_entity.pdbx_description
1 polymer ?
#
loop_
_entity_poly.entity_id
_entity_poly.type
_entity_poly.pdbx_seq_one_letter_code
_entity_poly.pdbx_strand_id
1 'polypeptide(L)'
;MLSWEPPQCQDPDFKARTFDQEVAYLRLKDALLSAIALCIELADNRPIDEKRPQYEELETCVDAFSTAIEKCREKYCEREKIYISAPFPSRIIAFVNSPVPYRELYSTTLRMVGELAMGRAAAAHALCEQQRGLMARAQDAFTDELRACSGDAGWTMRDKLEALSNYFEFTGIITFILGVCNELITPPNTKKSKKKISQSPDEIKTLELLNKLNETVQSTITFIENLLDDWPNYEYSSTIEDVFAKLNLEDKYYNPVENRLKGGREDVLNDLRNILKKKSKYLKSLVQ
;
A
#
# COMPACT_ATOMS: atom_id res chain seq x y z
N MET A 1 -0.15 -5.58 31.80
CA MET A 1 -1.30 -4.69 32.05
C MET A 1 -2.15 -5.36 33.12
N LEU A 2 -2.56 -4.64 34.17
CA LEU A 2 -3.50 -5.20 35.14
C LEU A 2 -4.91 -5.01 34.54
N SER A 3 -5.64 -6.10 34.29
CA SER A 3 -6.99 -6.05 33.71
C SER A 3 -8.01 -6.48 34.75
N TRP A 4 -9.09 -5.71 34.86
CA TRP A 4 -10.27 -6.02 35.65
C TRP A 4 -11.46 -6.42 34.76
N GLU A 5 -11.20 -6.75 33.49
CA GLU A 5 -12.26 -7.20 32.58
C GLU A 5 -12.92 -8.47 33.12
N PRO A 6 -14.26 -8.56 33.11
CA PRO A 6 -15.00 -9.74 33.55
C PRO A 6 -14.50 -11.00 32.82
N PRO A 7 -14.44 -12.18 33.47
CA PRO A 7 -13.98 -13.42 32.83
C PRO A 7 -14.73 -13.77 31.53
N GLN A 8 -15.99 -13.33 31.40
CA GLN A 8 -16.82 -13.52 30.21
C GLN A 8 -16.35 -12.70 29.00
N CYS A 9 -15.57 -11.64 29.24
CA CYS A 9 -14.94 -10.80 28.22
C CYS A 9 -13.49 -11.23 27.94
N GLN A 10 -12.98 -12.21 28.67
CA GLN A 10 -11.63 -12.74 28.46
C GLN A 10 -11.70 -13.88 27.45
N ASP A 11 -11.02 -13.70 26.33
CA ASP A 11 -10.84 -14.73 25.33
C ASP A 11 -9.43 -15.34 25.53
N PRO A 12 -9.32 -16.57 26.08
CA PRO A 12 -8.04 -17.17 26.41
C PRO A 12 -7.20 -17.46 25.16
N ASP A 13 -7.83 -17.65 24.01
CA ASP A 13 -7.17 -17.98 22.76
C ASP A 13 -6.78 -16.74 21.94
N PHE A 14 -7.23 -15.55 22.36
CA PHE A 14 -6.99 -14.30 21.63
C PHE A 14 -5.50 -14.09 21.33
N LYS A 15 -4.63 -14.30 22.33
CA LYS A 15 -3.18 -14.13 22.14
C LYS A 15 -2.61 -15.08 21.09
N ALA A 16 -3.05 -16.34 21.09
CA ALA A 16 -2.59 -17.33 20.13
C ALA A 16 -3.09 -16.99 18.72
N ARG A 17 -4.36 -16.58 18.58
CA ARG A 17 -4.93 -16.15 17.29
C ARG A 17 -4.25 -14.89 16.74
N THR A 18 -4.03 -13.87 17.56
CA THR A 18 -3.33 -12.66 17.10
C THR A 18 -1.88 -12.97 16.72
N PHE A 19 -1.19 -13.86 17.45
CA PHE A 19 0.14 -14.29 17.06
C PHE A 19 0.14 -14.99 15.70
N ASP A 20 -0.79 -15.91 15.46
CA ASP A 20 -0.94 -16.60 14.16
C ASP A 20 -1.23 -15.63 13.02
N GLN A 21 -2.05 -14.60 13.27
CA GLN A 21 -2.35 -13.54 12.31
C GLN A 21 -1.12 -12.71 11.97
N GLU A 22 -0.34 -12.28 12.98
CA GLU A 22 0.90 -11.52 12.77
C GLU A 22 1.95 -12.35 12.01
N VAL A 23 2.08 -13.63 12.33
CA VAL A 23 2.97 -14.54 11.58
C VAL A 23 2.50 -14.69 10.13
N ALA A 24 1.19 -14.81 9.89
CA ALA A 24 0.66 -14.86 8.53
C ALA A 24 0.90 -13.53 7.78
N TYR A 25 0.74 -12.39 8.45
CA TYR A 25 0.99 -11.08 7.87
C TYR A 25 2.45 -10.93 7.47
N LEU A 26 3.37 -11.30 8.37
CA LEU A 26 4.79 -11.27 8.13
C LEU A 26 5.17 -12.14 6.92
N ARG A 27 4.61 -13.34 6.80
CA ARG A 27 4.84 -14.22 5.64
C ARG A 27 4.34 -13.61 4.33
N LEU A 28 3.19 -12.93 4.32
CA LEU A 28 2.70 -12.23 3.13
C LEU A 28 3.65 -11.10 2.73
N LYS A 29 4.15 -10.33 3.70
CA LYS A 29 5.11 -9.24 3.45
C LYS A 29 6.48 -9.75 3.00
N ASP A 30 6.95 -10.85 3.58
CA ASP A 30 8.20 -11.52 3.20
C ASP A 30 8.14 -12.05 1.76
N ALA A 31 7.04 -12.71 1.38
CA ALA A 31 6.81 -13.15 0.01
C ALA A 31 6.79 -11.98 -0.99
N LEU A 32 6.12 -10.87 -0.62
CA LEU A 32 6.08 -9.66 -1.43
C LEU A 32 7.47 -9.03 -1.60
N LEU A 33 8.24 -8.93 -0.52
CA LEU A 33 9.60 -8.40 -0.56
C LEU A 33 10.53 -9.30 -1.40
N SER A 34 10.39 -10.62 -1.28
CA SER A 34 11.14 -11.60 -2.08
C SER A 34 10.83 -11.45 -3.57
N ALA A 35 9.55 -11.29 -3.94
CA ALA A 35 9.17 -11.03 -5.33
C ALA A 35 9.71 -9.68 -5.86
N ILE A 36 9.75 -8.64 -5.02
CA ILE A 36 10.37 -7.36 -5.38
C ILE A 36 11.88 -7.52 -5.58
N ALA A 37 12.56 -8.30 -4.74
CA ALA A 37 14.00 -8.58 -4.90
C ALA A 37 14.27 -9.29 -6.24
N LEU A 38 13.46 -10.30 -6.58
CA LEU A 38 13.53 -10.98 -7.88
C LEU A 38 13.29 -10.02 -9.06
N CYS A 39 12.37 -9.05 -8.93
CA CYS A 39 12.18 -8.02 -9.94
C CYS A 39 13.45 -7.18 -10.17
N ILE A 40 14.19 -6.86 -9.12
CA ILE A 40 15.46 -6.12 -9.20
C ILE A 40 16.54 -6.98 -9.87
N GLU A 41 16.64 -8.26 -9.50
CA GLU A 41 17.60 -9.19 -10.10
C GLU A 41 17.33 -9.42 -11.60
N LEU A 42 16.06 -9.43 -12.00
CA LEU A 42 15.66 -9.52 -13.40
C LEU A 42 15.94 -8.24 -14.19
N ALA A 43 16.10 -7.10 -13.51
CA ALA A 43 16.38 -5.82 -14.12
C ALA A 43 17.83 -5.62 -14.59
N ASP A 44 18.72 -6.55 -14.27
CA ASP A 44 20.13 -6.45 -14.67
C ASP A 44 20.36 -6.67 -16.17
N ASN A 45 21.61 -6.54 -16.63
CA ASN A 45 21.96 -6.63 -18.05
C ASN A 45 22.31 -8.05 -18.52
N ARG A 46 22.01 -9.10 -17.73
CA ARG A 46 22.32 -10.48 -18.14
C ARG A 46 21.48 -10.92 -19.35
N PRO A 47 21.97 -11.87 -20.17
CA PRO A 47 21.18 -12.48 -21.24
C PRO A 47 19.89 -13.12 -20.72
N ILE A 48 18.85 -13.17 -21.56
CA ILE A 48 17.52 -13.71 -21.22
C ILE A 48 17.61 -15.17 -20.73
N ASP A 49 18.49 -15.98 -21.31
CA ASP A 49 18.65 -17.38 -20.91
C ASP A 49 19.18 -17.53 -19.48
N GLU A 50 19.98 -16.56 -19.00
CA GLU A 50 20.48 -16.53 -17.62
C GLU A 50 19.46 -16.00 -16.61
N LYS A 51 18.45 -15.26 -17.08
CA LYS A 51 17.35 -14.70 -16.27
C LYS A 51 16.17 -15.65 -16.10
N ARG A 52 16.06 -16.66 -16.98
CA ARG A 52 14.92 -17.59 -17.00
C ARG A 52 14.66 -18.25 -15.63
N PRO A 53 15.66 -18.74 -14.89
CA PRO A 53 15.42 -19.35 -13.57
C PRO A 53 14.80 -18.36 -12.57
N GLN A 54 15.31 -17.12 -12.51
CA GLN A 54 14.78 -16.06 -11.63
C GLN A 54 13.37 -15.63 -12.04
N TYR A 55 13.07 -15.68 -13.34
CA TYR A 55 11.73 -15.40 -13.85
C TYR A 55 10.73 -16.48 -13.40
N GLU A 56 11.09 -17.76 -13.52
CA GLU A 56 10.25 -18.87 -13.06
C GLU A 56 10.05 -18.85 -11.52
N GLU A 57 11.09 -18.45 -10.78
CA GLU A 57 11.02 -18.24 -9.33
C GLU A 57 10.09 -17.06 -8.98
N LEU A 58 10.14 -15.96 -9.75
CA LEU A 58 9.24 -14.83 -9.59
C LEU A 58 7.78 -15.24 -9.81
N GLU A 59 7.49 -15.99 -10.89
CA GLU A 59 6.14 -16.50 -11.15
C GLU A 59 5.63 -17.36 -9.99
N THR A 60 6.47 -18.28 -9.51
CA THR A 60 6.15 -19.14 -8.37
C THR A 60 5.89 -18.32 -7.10
N CYS A 61 6.70 -17.29 -6.82
CA CYS A 61 6.52 -16.41 -5.67
C CYS A 61 5.21 -15.62 -5.77
N VAL A 62 4.88 -15.08 -6.94
CA VAL A 62 3.64 -14.33 -7.18
C VAL A 62 2.41 -15.23 -7.02
N ASP A 63 2.48 -16.47 -7.50
CA ASP A 63 1.40 -17.46 -7.37
C ASP A 63 1.22 -17.90 -5.90
N ALA A 64 2.32 -18.13 -5.20
CA ALA A 64 2.31 -18.46 -3.78
C ALA A 64 1.72 -17.31 -2.95
N PHE A 65 2.12 -16.06 -3.20
CA PHE A 65 1.56 -14.87 -2.58
C PHE A 65 0.05 -14.75 -2.86
N SER A 66 -0.36 -14.91 -4.13
CA SER A 66 -1.77 -14.83 -4.55
C SER A 66 -2.64 -15.91 -3.91
N THR A 67 -2.08 -17.09 -3.69
CA THR A 67 -2.76 -18.19 -2.99
C THR A 67 -2.82 -17.93 -1.50
N ALA A 68 -1.74 -17.42 -0.91
CA ALA A 68 -1.65 -17.14 0.51
C ALA A 68 -2.61 -16.03 0.94
N ILE A 69 -2.77 -14.96 0.14
CA ILE A 69 -3.68 -13.87 0.46
C ILE A 69 -5.14 -14.33 0.48
N GLU A 70 -5.56 -15.21 -0.45
CA GLU A 70 -6.92 -15.78 -0.42
C GLU A 70 -7.14 -16.72 0.76
N LYS A 71 -6.18 -17.59 1.06
CA LYS A 71 -6.26 -18.44 2.26
C LYS A 71 -6.35 -17.59 3.54
N CYS A 72 -5.61 -16.49 3.61
CA CYS A 72 -5.68 -15.56 4.73
C CYS A 72 -7.03 -14.84 4.78
N ARG A 73 -7.58 -14.45 3.63
CA ARG A 73 -8.92 -13.85 3.55
C ARG A 73 -10.00 -14.81 4.03
N GLU A 74 -9.97 -16.07 3.59
CA GLU A 74 -10.91 -17.10 4.05
C GLU A 74 -10.80 -17.35 5.56
N LYS A 75 -9.57 -17.40 6.08
CA LYS A 75 -9.30 -17.70 7.50
C LYS A 75 -9.57 -16.51 8.43
N TYR A 76 -9.34 -15.28 7.97
CA TYR A 76 -9.38 -14.06 8.78
C TYR A 76 -10.49 -13.10 8.33
N CYS A 77 -11.59 -13.63 7.79
CA CYS A 77 -12.72 -12.85 7.28
C CYS A 77 -13.54 -12.15 8.38
N GLU A 78 -13.47 -12.65 9.61
CA GLU A 78 -14.24 -12.11 10.72
C GLU A 78 -13.54 -10.90 11.36
N ARG A 79 -14.35 -9.90 11.75
CA ARG A 79 -13.85 -8.76 12.52
C ARG A 79 -13.53 -9.20 13.95
N GLU A 80 -12.30 -8.97 14.37
CA GLU A 80 -11.91 -9.17 15.77
C GLU A 80 -12.41 -8.03 16.66
N LYS A 81 -12.89 -8.41 17.84
CA LYS A 81 -13.21 -7.45 18.91
C LYS A 81 -11.91 -6.92 19.50
N ILE A 82 -11.88 -5.62 19.79
CA ILE A 82 -10.78 -4.98 20.50
C ILE A 82 -10.99 -5.19 22.00
N TYR A 83 -9.97 -5.69 22.68
CA TYR A 83 -9.93 -5.82 24.13
C TYR A 83 -8.86 -4.90 24.70
N ILE A 84 -9.13 -4.22 25.82
CA ILE A 84 -8.18 -3.25 26.39
C ILE A 84 -6.94 -3.99 26.92
N SER A 85 -7.13 -5.21 27.42
CA SER A 85 -6.08 -6.00 28.05
C SER A 85 -5.32 -6.93 27.10
N ALA A 86 -5.73 -7.00 25.83
CA ALA A 86 -5.15 -7.89 24.84
C ALA A 86 -4.38 -7.10 23.77
N PRO A 87 -3.54 -7.78 22.96
CA PRO A 87 -2.91 -7.16 21.80
C PRO A 87 -3.95 -6.52 20.87
N PHE A 88 -3.55 -5.49 20.13
CA PHE A 88 -4.43 -4.95 19.09
C PHE A 88 -4.61 -5.97 17.95
N PRO A 89 -5.79 -5.98 17.29
CA PRO A 89 -6.02 -6.84 16.14
C PRO A 89 -4.97 -6.63 15.06
N SER A 90 -4.58 -7.73 14.42
CA SER A 90 -3.52 -7.70 13.41
C SER A 90 -3.90 -6.89 12.17
N ARG A 91 -2.91 -6.25 11.55
CA ARG A 91 -3.06 -5.49 10.30
C ARG A 91 -3.48 -6.37 9.12
N ILE A 92 -3.27 -7.69 9.21
CA ILE A 92 -3.70 -8.63 8.16
C ILE A 92 -5.19 -8.53 7.89
N ILE A 93 -6.01 -8.30 8.93
CA ILE A 93 -7.48 -8.26 8.80
C ILE A 93 -7.89 -7.13 7.85
N ALA A 94 -7.31 -5.94 8.00
CA ALA A 94 -7.58 -4.82 7.11
C ALA A 94 -7.01 -5.05 5.71
N PHE A 95 -5.86 -5.72 5.61
CA PHE A 95 -5.21 -5.99 4.33
C PHE A 95 -5.99 -6.99 3.46
N VAL A 96 -6.42 -8.12 4.03
CA VAL A 96 -7.05 -9.22 3.26
C VAL A 96 -8.55 -9.06 3.07
N ASN A 97 -9.22 -8.28 3.93
CA ASN A 97 -10.65 -8.00 3.81
C ASN A 97 -10.96 -6.66 3.13
N SER A 98 -9.94 -5.88 2.78
CA SER A 98 -10.12 -4.64 2.03
C SER A 98 -10.83 -4.93 0.69
N PRO A 99 -11.75 -4.06 0.26
CA PRO A 99 -12.39 -4.15 -1.05
C PRO A 99 -11.42 -3.81 -2.19
N VAL A 100 -10.30 -3.13 -1.89
CA VAL A 100 -9.23 -2.87 -2.86
C VAL A 100 -8.57 -4.20 -3.27
N PRO A 101 -8.45 -4.49 -4.59
CA PRO A 101 -7.94 -5.77 -5.09
C PRO A 101 -6.41 -5.87 -5.00
N TYR A 102 -5.86 -5.86 -3.78
CA TYR A 102 -4.40 -5.85 -3.55
C TYR A 102 -3.70 -7.07 -4.15
N ARG A 103 -4.35 -8.24 -4.16
CA ARG A 103 -3.81 -9.44 -4.79
C ARG A 103 -3.48 -9.16 -6.26
N GLU A 104 -4.47 -8.73 -7.02
CA GLU A 104 -4.33 -8.45 -8.45
C GLU A 104 -3.35 -7.32 -8.70
N LEU A 105 -3.44 -6.25 -7.89
CA LEU A 105 -2.55 -5.09 -8.01
C LEU A 105 -1.07 -5.48 -7.86
N TYR A 106 -0.70 -6.24 -6.82
CA TYR A 106 0.67 -6.70 -6.63
C TYR A 106 1.08 -7.70 -7.70
N SER A 107 0.26 -8.72 -7.97
CA SER A 107 0.61 -9.78 -8.91
C SER A 107 0.78 -9.28 -10.34
N THR A 108 -0.10 -8.39 -10.81
CA THR A 108 0.02 -7.77 -12.14
C THR A 108 1.26 -6.87 -12.22
N THR A 109 1.53 -6.06 -11.19
CA THR A 109 2.71 -5.18 -11.14
C THR A 109 4.02 -5.95 -11.18
N LEU A 110 4.14 -7.04 -10.41
CA LEU A 110 5.36 -7.84 -10.33
C LEU A 110 5.58 -8.64 -11.63
N ARG A 111 4.53 -9.28 -12.16
CA ARG A 111 4.64 -10.02 -13.44
C ARG A 111 4.98 -9.11 -14.61
N MET A 112 4.52 -7.86 -14.61
CA MET A 112 4.87 -6.88 -15.64
C MET A 112 6.39 -6.70 -15.75
N VAL A 113 7.12 -6.66 -14.63
CA VAL A 113 8.60 -6.59 -14.63
C VAL A 113 9.19 -7.84 -15.24
N GLY A 114 8.71 -9.02 -14.83
CA GLY A 114 9.18 -10.29 -15.37
C GLY A 114 9.03 -10.39 -16.89
N GLU A 115 7.85 -10.06 -17.41
CA GLU A 115 7.59 -10.10 -18.86
C GLU A 115 8.45 -9.09 -19.63
N LEU A 116 8.69 -7.90 -19.06
CA LEU A 116 9.61 -6.91 -19.63
C LEU A 116 11.06 -7.44 -19.65
N ALA A 117 11.53 -8.00 -18.54
CA ALA A 117 12.88 -8.55 -18.42
C ALA A 117 13.15 -9.72 -19.38
N MET A 118 12.11 -10.50 -19.70
CA MET A 118 12.17 -11.61 -20.65
C MET A 118 11.97 -11.18 -22.12
N GLY A 119 11.80 -9.88 -22.40
CA GLY A 119 11.60 -9.37 -23.75
C GLY A 119 10.24 -9.72 -24.37
N ARG A 120 9.25 -10.09 -23.56
CA ARG A 120 7.90 -10.52 -24.00
C ARG A 120 6.97 -9.31 -24.08
N ALA A 121 7.25 -8.41 -25.02
CA ALA A 121 6.58 -7.10 -25.14
C ALA A 121 5.05 -7.18 -25.13
N ALA A 122 4.45 -8.11 -25.88
CA ALA A 122 2.98 -8.24 -25.95
C ALA A 122 2.34 -8.56 -24.58
N ALA A 123 2.96 -9.45 -23.80
CA ALA A 123 2.48 -9.80 -22.46
C ALA A 123 2.66 -8.63 -21.49
N ALA A 124 3.83 -7.97 -21.54
CA ALA A 124 4.10 -6.77 -20.75
C ALA A 124 3.10 -5.63 -21.06
N HIS A 125 2.77 -5.40 -22.33
CA HIS A 125 1.78 -4.39 -22.74
C HIS A 125 0.39 -4.68 -22.18
N ALA A 126 -0.04 -5.95 -22.25
CA ALA A 126 -1.33 -6.37 -21.69
C ALA A 126 -1.38 -6.16 -20.17
N LEU A 127 -0.29 -6.49 -19.46
CA LEU A 127 -0.18 -6.28 -18.01
C LEU A 127 -0.15 -4.79 -17.66
N CYS A 128 0.50 -3.93 -18.44
CA CYS A 128 0.48 -2.48 -18.22
C CYS A 128 -0.95 -1.92 -18.29
N GLU A 129 -1.70 -2.26 -19.34
CA GLU A 129 -3.09 -1.78 -19.48
C GLU A 129 -4.01 -2.40 -18.42
N GLN A 130 -3.84 -3.68 -18.10
CA GLN A 130 -4.55 -4.32 -16.99
C GLN A 130 -4.27 -3.60 -15.67
N GLN A 131 -3.01 -3.25 -15.39
CA GLN A 131 -2.61 -2.54 -14.18
C GLN A 131 -3.27 -1.16 -14.09
N ARG A 132 -3.31 -0.42 -15.20
CA ARG A 132 -4.01 0.88 -15.26
C ARG A 132 -5.49 0.74 -14.95
N GLY A 133 -6.16 -0.25 -15.56
CA GLY A 133 -7.57 -0.54 -15.27
C GLY A 133 -7.80 -0.96 -13.81
N LEU A 134 -6.90 -1.75 -13.25
CA LEU A 134 -6.94 -2.15 -11.85
C LEU A 134 -6.81 -0.95 -10.90
N MET A 135 -5.89 -0.03 -11.18
CA MET A 135 -5.68 1.16 -10.36
C MET A 135 -6.91 2.07 -10.29
N ALA A 136 -7.63 2.26 -11.40
CA ALA A 136 -8.87 3.02 -11.40
C ALA A 136 -9.92 2.39 -10.47
N ARG A 137 -10.17 1.08 -10.62
CA ARG A 137 -11.10 0.34 -9.75
C ARG A 137 -10.66 0.34 -8.29
N ALA A 138 -9.35 0.27 -8.05
CA ALA A 138 -8.79 0.31 -6.71
C ALA A 138 -9.03 1.65 -6.02
N GLN A 139 -8.92 2.76 -6.76
CA GLN A 139 -9.21 4.10 -6.24
C GLN A 139 -10.69 4.25 -5.88
N ASP A 140 -11.60 3.73 -6.72
CA ASP A 140 -13.05 3.74 -6.44
C ASP A 140 -13.36 2.92 -5.18
N ALA A 141 -12.86 1.68 -5.12
CA ALA A 141 -13.05 0.80 -3.97
C ALA A 141 -12.49 1.38 -2.66
N PHE A 142 -11.32 2.02 -2.72
CA PHE A 142 -10.71 2.71 -1.58
C PHE A 142 -11.55 3.91 -1.14
N THR A 143 -12.06 4.70 -2.08
CA THR A 143 -12.95 5.83 -1.78
C THR A 143 -14.23 5.36 -1.07
N ASP A 144 -14.81 4.26 -1.55
CA ASP A 144 -16.00 3.68 -0.95
C ASP A 144 -15.71 3.09 0.45
N GLU A 145 -14.55 2.47 0.66
CA GLU A 145 -14.10 1.99 1.98
C GLU A 145 -14.00 3.14 3.01
N LEU A 146 -13.40 4.26 2.60
CA LEU A 146 -13.29 5.45 3.45
C LEU A 146 -14.65 6.07 3.78
N ARG A 147 -15.62 6.01 2.85
CA ARG A 147 -17.00 6.50 3.05
C ARG A 147 -17.84 5.55 3.90
N ALA A 148 -17.64 4.24 3.78
CA ALA A 148 -18.37 3.23 4.53
C ALA A 148 -18.08 3.30 6.04
N CYS A 149 -16.93 3.87 6.42
CA CYS A 149 -16.59 4.26 7.78
C CYS A 149 -17.48 5.43 8.26
N SER A 150 -18.75 5.13 8.52
CA SER A 150 -19.76 6.05 9.05
C SER A 150 -19.74 6.03 10.58
N GLY A 151 -19.70 7.22 11.19
CA GLY A 151 -19.59 7.39 12.63
C GLY A 151 -18.78 8.63 13.00
N ASP A 152 -18.61 8.87 14.30
CA ASP A 152 -17.72 9.91 14.80
C ASP A 152 -16.31 9.75 14.21
N ALA A 153 -15.77 10.86 13.69
CA ALA A 153 -14.49 10.92 13.00
C ALA A 153 -13.34 10.40 13.86
N GLY A 154 -13.40 10.56 15.19
CA GLY A 154 -12.38 10.06 16.12
C GLY A 154 -12.35 8.55 16.24
N TRP A 155 -13.52 7.90 16.27
CA TRP A 155 -13.65 6.44 16.45
C TRP A 155 -13.36 5.65 15.18
N THR A 156 -13.69 6.21 14.02
CA THR A 156 -13.41 5.58 12.72
C THR A 156 -12.01 5.92 12.17
N MET A 157 -11.29 6.83 12.82
CA MET A 157 -9.98 7.31 12.36
C MET A 157 -8.97 6.17 12.19
N ARG A 158 -8.93 5.23 13.13
CA ARG A 158 -7.98 4.11 13.11
C ARG A 158 -8.18 3.23 11.87
N ASP A 159 -9.42 2.89 11.55
CA ASP A 159 -9.71 2.05 10.38
C ASP A 159 -9.43 2.81 9.07
N LYS A 160 -9.73 4.11 9.00
CA LYS A 160 -9.37 4.98 7.86
C LYS A 160 -7.86 5.08 7.65
N LEU A 161 -7.09 5.23 8.74
CA LEU A 161 -5.62 5.26 8.68
C LEU A 161 -5.04 3.91 8.25
N GLU A 162 -5.64 2.80 8.66
CA GLU A 162 -5.22 1.47 8.25
C GLU A 162 -5.47 1.22 6.76
N ALA A 163 -6.66 1.58 6.26
CA ALA A 163 -6.99 1.54 4.83
C ALA A 163 -6.03 2.42 4.01
N LEU A 164 -5.80 3.66 4.46
CA LEU A 164 -4.84 4.58 3.87
C LEU A 164 -3.43 3.98 3.85
N SER A 165 -2.98 3.37 4.94
CA SER A 165 -1.65 2.77 5.00
C SER A 165 -1.47 1.65 3.99
N ASN A 166 -2.46 0.79 3.79
CA ASN A 166 -2.38 -0.29 2.79
C ASN A 166 -2.33 0.28 1.36
N TYR A 167 -3.14 1.29 1.07
CA TYR A 167 -3.19 1.92 -0.25
C TYR A 167 -1.90 2.70 -0.55
N PHE A 168 -1.35 3.35 0.48
CA PHE A 168 -0.07 4.05 0.42
C PHE A 168 1.11 3.11 0.22
N GLU A 169 1.12 1.96 0.89
CA GLU A 169 2.16 0.94 0.71
C GLU A 169 2.19 0.44 -0.73
N PHE A 170 1.03 0.09 -1.30
CA PHE A 170 0.93 -0.31 -2.69
C PHE A 170 1.42 0.81 -3.63
N THR A 171 0.97 2.04 -3.42
CA THR A 171 1.41 3.22 -4.20
C THR A 171 2.93 3.41 -4.15
N GLY A 172 3.53 3.18 -2.98
CA GLY A 172 4.97 3.21 -2.79
C GLY A 172 5.71 2.12 -3.56
N ILE A 173 5.17 0.91 -3.58
CA ILE A 173 5.73 -0.26 -4.29
C ILE A 173 5.62 -0.08 -5.80
N ILE A 174 4.45 0.28 -6.35
CA ILE A 174 4.32 0.48 -7.79
C ILE A 174 5.20 1.64 -8.28
N THR A 175 5.37 2.69 -7.49
CA THR A 175 6.33 3.78 -7.80
C THR A 175 7.77 3.25 -7.90
N PHE A 176 8.17 2.35 -7.00
CA PHE A 176 9.49 1.73 -7.04
C PHE A 176 9.64 0.81 -8.26
N ILE A 177 8.64 -0.05 -8.52
CA ILE A 177 8.64 -0.98 -9.64
C ILE A 177 8.64 -0.27 -10.99
N LEU A 178 7.95 0.87 -11.14
CA LEU A 178 8.07 1.71 -12.34
C LEU A 178 9.51 2.17 -12.58
N GLY A 179 10.27 2.43 -11.52
CA GLY A 179 11.71 2.68 -11.60
C GLY A 179 12.49 1.51 -12.17
N VAL A 180 12.20 0.31 -11.68
CA VAL A 180 12.80 -0.94 -12.18
C VAL A 180 12.45 -1.17 -13.66
N CYS A 181 11.18 -0.96 -14.05
CA CYS A 181 10.77 -1.01 -15.45
C CYS A 181 11.51 0.02 -16.31
N ASN A 182 11.76 1.21 -15.77
CA ASN A 182 12.51 2.24 -16.49
C ASN A 182 13.98 1.86 -16.70
N GLU A 183 14.62 1.23 -15.71
CA GLU A 183 15.99 0.71 -15.85
C GLU A 183 16.08 -0.38 -16.92
N LEU A 184 15.07 -1.25 -17.02
CA LEU A 184 14.98 -2.29 -18.05
C LEU A 184 14.88 -1.75 -19.49
N ILE A 185 14.23 -0.60 -19.69
CA ILE A 185 14.04 -0.01 -21.03
C ILE A 185 15.10 1.03 -21.39
N THR A 186 15.79 1.60 -20.39
CA THR A 186 16.78 2.66 -20.63
C THR A 186 18.13 2.03 -21.00
N PRO A 187 18.71 2.35 -22.17
CA PRO A 187 19.98 1.75 -22.57
C PRO A 187 21.13 2.11 -21.61
N PRO A 188 22.01 1.16 -21.24
CA PRO A 188 23.02 1.33 -20.18
C PRO A 188 24.14 2.34 -20.51
N ASN A 189 24.14 2.98 -21.69
CA ASN A 189 25.20 3.87 -22.15
C ASN A 189 24.66 5.24 -22.61
N THR A 190 24.26 6.09 -21.67
CA THR A 190 24.00 7.53 -21.93
C THR A 190 25.28 8.38 -21.99
N LYS A 191 26.47 7.78 -21.98
CA LYS A 191 27.74 8.45 -22.29
C LYS A 191 28.25 8.03 -23.67
N LYS A 192 27.99 8.89 -24.67
CA LYS A 192 28.57 8.91 -26.04
C LYS A 192 28.02 7.86 -27.04
N SER A 193 26.86 8.12 -27.63
CA SER A 193 26.62 7.74 -29.03
C SER A 193 25.55 8.62 -29.67
N LYS A 194 25.97 9.53 -30.56
CA LYS A 194 25.09 10.31 -31.46
C LYS A 194 24.63 9.47 -32.66
N LYS A 195 24.18 8.23 -32.45
CA LYS A 195 23.44 7.48 -33.47
C LYS A 195 22.00 7.36 -32.97
N LYS A 196 21.04 7.90 -33.74
CA LYS A 196 19.62 7.58 -33.58
C LYS A 196 19.51 6.06 -33.69
N ILE A 197 19.48 5.37 -32.56
CA ILE A 197 19.07 3.96 -32.49
C ILE A 197 17.60 4.00 -32.89
N SER A 198 17.26 3.37 -34.01
CA SER A 198 15.86 3.17 -34.39
C SER A 198 15.23 2.31 -33.30
N GLN A 199 14.46 2.93 -32.41
CA GLN A 199 13.67 2.18 -31.43
C GLN A 199 12.70 1.26 -32.18
N SER A 200 12.59 0.02 -31.71
CA SER A 200 11.62 -0.91 -32.30
C SER A 200 10.18 -0.40 -32.03
N PRO A 201 9.18 -0.74 -32.88
CA PRO A 201 7.79 -0.40 -32.61
C PRO A 201 7.31 -0.86 -31.23
N ASP A 202 7.82 -2.01 -30.77
CA ASP A 202 7.50 -2.57 -29.47
C ASP A 202 8.13 -1.78 -28.32
N GLU A 203 9.36 -1.29 -28.46
CA GLU A 203 10.02 -0.40 -27.49
C GLU A 203 9.27 0.92 -27.33
N ILE A 204 8.86 1.53 -28.46
CA ILE A 204 8.09 2.79 -28.46
C ILE A 204 6.77 2.58 -27.71
N LYS A 205 6.06 1.48 -28.01
CA LYS A 205 4.79 1.16 -27.36
C LYS A 205 4.96 0.82 -25.87
N THR A 206 6.03 0.12 -25.51
CA THR A 206 6.37 -0.13 -24.09
C THR A 206 6.56 1.18 -23.33
N LEU A 207 7.32 2.11 -23.89
CA LEU A 207 7.54 3.43 -23.31
C LEU A 207 6.23 4.22 -23.18
N GLU A 208 5.39 4.21 -24.21
CA GLU A 208 4.07 4.86 -24.19
C GLU A 208 3.18 4.31 -23.07
N LEU A 209 3.11 2.98 -22.94
CA LEU A 209 2.26 2.33 -21.92
C LEU A 209 2.78 2.56 -20.51
N LEU A 210 4.10 2.49 -20.30
CA LEU A 210 4.72 2.81 -19.02
C LEU A 210 4.54 4.29 -18.65
N ASN A 211 4.58 5.21 -19.62
CA ASN A 211 4.26 6.62 -19.40
C ASN A 211 2.81 6.82 -18.94
N LYS A 212 1.85 6.18 -19.63
CA LYS A 212 0.44 6.25 -19.23
C LYS A 212 0.21 5.64 -17.84
N LEU A 213 0.92 4.57 -17.49
CA LEU A 213 0.87 3.99 -16.15
C LEU A 213 1.50 4.93 -15.11
N ASN A 214 2.65 5.56 -15.43
CA ASN A 214 3.28 6.58 -14.60
C ASN A 214 2.34 7.76 -14.33
N GLU A 215 1.66 8.29 -15.35
CA GLU A 215 0.63 9.32 -15.20
C GLU A 215 -0.51 8.87 -14.27
N THR A 216 -0.93 7.61 -14.39
CA THR A 216 -1.96 7.02 -13.52
C THR A 216 -1.48 7.00 -12.05
N VAL A 217 -0.24 6.57 -11.79
CA VAL A 217 0.34 6.58 -10.43
C VAL A 217 0.49 8.01 -9.90
N GLN A 218 0.89 8.98 -10.73
CA GLN A 218 0.95 10.39 -10.33
C GLN A 218 -0.43 10.95 -10.00
N SER A 219 -1.47 10.56 -10.76
CA SER A 219 -2.86 10.90 -10.45
C SER A 219 -3.30 10.30 -9.12
N THR A 220 -2.94 9.04 -8.83
CA THR A 220 -3.22 8.41 -7.54
C THR A 220 -2.49 9.13 -6.39
N ILE A 221 -1.23 9.52 -6.57
CA ILE A 221 -0.51 10.33 -5.57
C ILE A 221 -1.23 11.64 -5.30
N THR A 222 -1.64 12.35 -6.36
CA THR A 222 -2.37 13.62 -6.24
C THR A 222 -3.71 13.42 -5.52
N PHE A 223 -4.43 12.34 -5.83
CA PHE A 223 -5.65 11.97 -5.12
C PHE A 223 -5.41 11.73 -3.62
N ILE A 224 -4.33 11.01 -3.26
CA ILE A 224 -3.98 10.80 -1.85
C ILE A 224 -3.60 12.13 -1.19
N GLU A 225 -2.84 13.01 -1.86
CA GLU A 225 -2.50 14.33 -1.31
C GLU A 225 -3.76 15.16 -0.99
N ASN A 226 -4.72 15.21 -1.92
CA ASN A 226 -6.01 15.90 -1.70
C ASN A 226 -6.78 15.27 -0.53
N LEU A 227 -6.79 13.94 -0.42
CA LEU A 227 -7.43 13.24 0.68
C LEU A 227 -6.78 13.58 2.04
N LEU A 228 -5.46 13.76 2.09
CA LEU A 228 -4.74 14.17 3.30
C LEU A 228 -5.02 15.63 3.68
N ASP A 229 -5.31 16.48 2.70
CA ASP A 229 -5.69 17.88 2.90
C ASP A 229 -7.12 18.00 3.44
N ASP A 230 -8.03 17.15 2.97
CA ASP A 230 -9.41 17.03 3.45
C ASP A 230 -9.57 16.04 4.63
N TRP A 231 -8.45 15.63 5.25
CA TRP A 231 -8.49 14.60 6.29
C TRP A 231 -9.25 15.11 7.53
N PRO A 232 -10.20 14.32 8.08
CA PRO A 232 -11.07 14.80 9.14
C PRO A 232 -10.29 15.31 10.36
N ASN A 233 -10.75 16.45 10.89
CA ASN A 233 -10.28 16.97 12.16
C ASN A 233 -10.85 16.18 13.33
N TYR A 234 -10.08 16.13 14.42
CA TYR A 234 -10.64 15.76 15.72
C TYR A 234 -11.57 16.90 16.17
N GLU A 235 -12.78 16.91 15.59
CA GLU A 235 -13.85 17.83 15.95
C GLU A 235 -14.65 17.19 17.07
N TYR A 236 -14.21 17.41 18.31
CA TYR A 236 -15.01 17.06 19.46
C TYR A 236 -16.22 17.99 19.50
N SER A 237 -17.42 17.45 19.23
CA SER A 237 -18.70 18.18 19.13
C SER A 237 -19.13 18.87 20.42
N SER A 238 -18.46 18.54 21.52
CA SER A 238 -18.57 19.19 22.82
C SER A 238 -17.16 19.27 23.40
N THR A 239 -16.78 20.42 23.95
CA THR A 239 -15.56 20.45 24.74
C THR A 239 -15.78 19.60 25.99
N ILE A 240 -14.74 18.90 26.42
CA ILE A 240 -14.78 18.18 27.68
C ILE A 240 -15.15 19.18 28.79
N GLU A 241 -14.72 20.44 28.70
CA GLU A 241 -15.16 21.55 29.55
C GLU A 241 -16.68 21.78 29.54
N ASP A 242 -17.41 21.62 28.45
CA ASP A 242 -18.89 21.76 28.43
C ASP A 242 -19.60 20.58 29.13
N VAL A 243 -19.00 19.39 29.08
CA VAL A 243 -19.50 18.19 29.77
C VAL A 243 -19.09 18.21 31.26
N PHE A 244 -17.89 18.73 31.55
CA PHE A 244 -17.35 18.90 32.91
C PHE A 244 -17.81 20.20 33.58
N ALA A 245 -18.32 21.20 32.88
CA ALA A 245 -19.02 22.33 33.51
C ALA A 245 -20.28 21.87 34.28
N LYS A 246 -20.80 20.68 33.95
CA LYS A 246 -21.85 19.98 34.72
C LYS A 246 -21.31 19.19 35.92
N LEU A 247 -20.00 18.95 35.97
CA LEU A 247 -19.28 18.21 37.00
C LEU A 247 -18.19 19.12 37.56
N ASN A 248 -18.56 19.97 38.52
CA ASN A 248 -17.75 21.02 39.16
C ASN A 248 -16.28 20.60 39.46
N LEU A 249 -15.39 20.68 38.46
CA LEU A 249 -13.98 20.34 38.53
C LEU A 249 -13.20 21.61 38.19
N GLU A 250 -12.76 22.32 39.22
CA GLU A 250 -12.04 23.59 39.11
C GLU A 250 -10.76 23.49 38.25
N ASP A 251 -10.61 24.42 37.28
CA ASP A 251 -9.43 25.09 36.68
C ASP A 251 -8.04 24.40 36.62
N LYS A 252 -7.93 23.07 36.74
CA LYS A 252 -6.65 22.34 36.71
C LYS A 252 -6.56 21.25 35.65
N TYR A 253 -7.54 21.14 34.74
CA TYR A 253 -7.47 20.19 33.65
C TYR A 253 -6.81 20.81 32.42
N TYR A 254 -5.50 20.63 32.29
CA TYR A 254 -4.82 20.71 31.00
C TYR A 254 -5.28 19.50 30.18
N ASN A 255 -5.51 19.63 28.86
CA ASN A 255 -5.90 18.52 27.99
C ASN A 255 -4.69 17.98 27.18
N PRO A 256 -3.73 17.26 27.83
CA PRO A 256 -2.52 16.79 27.16
C PRO A 256 -2.79 15.70 26.12
N VAL A 257 -3.92 15.00 26.23
CA VAL A 257 -4.28 13.91 25.31
C VAL A 257 -4.71 14.48 23.98
N GLU A 258 -5.61 15.47 23.97
CA GLU A 258 -6.05 16.13 22.74
C GLU A 258 -4.88 16.79 22.00
N ASN A 259 -4.03 17.54 22.72
CA ASN A 259 -2.86 18.17 22.12
C ASN A 259 -1.87 17.15 21.52
N ARG A 260 -1.69 15.99 22.18
CA ARG A 260 -0.86 14.90 21.63
C ARG A 260 -1.48 14.24 20.42
N LEU A 261 -2.80 14.05 20.40
CA LEU A 261 -3.51 13.47 19.24
C LEU A 261 -3.47 14.42 18.04
N LYS A 262 -3.70 15.72 18.25
CA LYS A 262 -3.60 16.75 17.21
C LYS A 262 -2.18 16.85 16.65
N GLY A 263 -1.18 17.00 17.54
CA GLY A 263 0.22 17.09 17.14
C GLY A 263 0.71 15.83 16.43
N GLY A 264 0.46 14.65 17.00
CA GLY A 264 0.87 13.38 16.38
C GLY A 264 0.21 13.15 15.01
N ARG A 265 -1.05 13.57 14.84
CA ARG A 265 -1.72 13.54 13.52
C ARG A 265 -1.04 14.49 12.54
N GLU A 266 -0.79 15.73 12.92
CA GLU A 266 -0.14 16.72 12.05
C GLU A 266 1.25 16.26 11.62
N ASP A 267 2.02 15.68 12.53
CA ASP A 267 3.33 15.11 12.24
C ASP A 267 3.22 13.98 11.20
N VAL A 268 2.31 13.02 11.39
CA VAL A 268 2.08 11.93 10.44
C VAL A 268 1.64 12.45 9.07
N LEU A 269 0.71 13.39 9.01
CA LEU A 269 0.25 13.97 7.74
C LEU A 269 1.38 14.71 7.01
N ASN A 270 2.21 15.46 7.75
CA ASN A 270 3.36 16.16 7.18
C ASN A 270 4.41 15.18 6.62
N ASP A 271 4.70 14.10 7.34
CA ASP A 271 5.61 13.05 6.86
C ASP A 271 5.08 12.36 5.60
N LEU A 272 3.80 12.00 5.58
CA LEU A 272 3.17 11.40 4.39
C LEU A 272 3.24 12.34 3.18
N ARG A 273 2.89 13.62 3.36
CA ARG A 273 3.02 14.63 2.28
C ARG A 273 4.46 14.75 1.79
N ASN A 274 5.44 14.75 2.69
CA ASN A 274 6.86 14.81 2.31
C ASN A 274 7.30 13.60 1.48
N ILE A 275 6.81 12.39 1.84
CA ILE A 275 7.08 11.16 1.08
C ILE A 275 6.41 11.24 -0.30
N LEU A 276 5.14 11.63 -0.38
CA LEU A 276 4.40 11.74 -1.65
C LEU A 276 5.06 12.73 -2.61
N LYS A 277 5.47 13.91 -2.14
CA LYS A 277 6.20 14.90 -2.93
C LYS A 277 7.51 14.33 -3.49
N LYS A 278 8.27 13.58 -2.68
CA LYS A 278 9.50 12.90 -3.14
C LYS A 278 9.20 11.84 -4.21
N LYS A 279 8.16 11.03 -4.02
CA LYS A 279 7.73 9.99 -4.96
C LYS A 279 7.23 10.59 -6.27
N SER A 280 6.41 11.64 -6.22
CA SER A 280 5.96 12.42 -7.39
C SER A 280 7.14 13.02 -8.16
N LYS A 281 8.11 13.63 -7.48
CA LYS A 281 9.33 14.15 -8.11
C LYS A 281 10.15 13.05 -8.79
N TYR A 282 10.27 11.88 -8.15
CA TYR A 282 10.96 10.73 -8.71
C TYR A 282 10.27 10.20 -9.97
N LEU A 283 8.94 10.02 -9.94
CA LEU A 283 8.15 9.58 -11.10
C LEU A 283 8.28 10.53 -12.30
N LYS A 284 8.33 11.85 -12.06
CA LYS A 284 8.60 12.86 -13.09
C LYS A 284 10.01 12.78 -13.67
N SER A 285 10.95 12.12 -12.98
CA SER A 285 12.33 11.93 -13.46
C SER A 285 12.53 10.63 -14.23
N LEU A 286 11.64 9.64 -14.05
CA LEU A 286 11.83 8.31 -14.62
C LEU A 286 11.62 8.28 -16.13
N VAL A 287 10.74 9.10 -16.71
CA VAL A 287 10.40 8.95 -18.14
C VAL A 287 10.14 10.30 -18.81
N GLN A 288 10.76 10.49 -19.98
CA GLN A 288 10.61 11.59 -20.95
C GLN A 288 10.33 11.01 -22.34
#